data_AF-A0A9D5KFI5-F1
#
_entry.id   AF-A0A9D5KFI5-F1
#
_cell.length_a   1.000
_cell.length_b   1.000
_cell.length_c   1.000
_cell.angle_alpha   90.00
_cell.angle_beta   90.00
_cell.angle_gamma   90.00
#
_symmetry.space_group_name_H-M   'P 1'
#
loop_
_entity.id
_entity.type
_entity.pdbx_description
1 polymer ?
#
loop_
_entity_poly.entity_id
_entity_poly.type
_entity_poly.pdbx_seq_one_letter_code
_entity_poly.pdbx_strand_id
1 'polypeptide(L)'
;MVERSNQNDRSLSMKSNTPTLRHSSIPTPMLPRPAIPSRTPSLGARLLLALAAPAARIGGQAVIEGVMMRSKHTVGWAVRRPDGEIVVEKYPFVSASKRFKLLKLPVARGAVSLFESLSLGLKALSRSADIAGEETGDAGAKTPVKDRIAIAFSMLLAFALAFGVFLYLPMKMLSFFVPEESALAFNLFAGAIRVAFFVAYLLLISMLKDIRRVFEYHGAEHKAIAAYEAGVKLTSDAMKPFRTHHPRCGTSFILVVTLICVFMFALVDALIIHFSGPYPTVLARVLTHLVLLPAVSGASYEVLRFSSEHHHVFPVNLLVAPGLWLQRITTREPDDEQMGIAATALEAVL
;
A
#
# COMPACT_ATOMS: atom_id res chain seq x y z
N MET A 1 17.35 -31.35 -69.51
CA MET A 1 16.30 -31.38 -70.55
C MET A 1 15.12 -30.65 -69.93
N VAL A 2 14.79 -29.39 -70.18
CA VAL A 2 14.92 -28.55 -71.37
C VAL A 2 14.99 -27.10 -70.89
N GLU A 3 16.03 -26.37 -71.33
CA GLU A 3 15.99 -24.91 -71.46
C GLU A 3 15.05 -24.52 -72.61
N ARG A 4 14.32 -23.41 -72.45
CA ARG A 4 14.01 -22.42 -73.49
C ARG A 4 13.11 -21.33 -72.89
N SER A 5 13.65 -20.12 -72.78
CA SER A 5 13.38 -18.98 -73.67
C SER A 5 12.17 -18.17 -73.18
N ASN A 6 12.14 -16.84 -73.17
CA ASN A 6 12.68 -15.95 -74.17
C ASN A 6 12.55 -14.48 -73.71
N GLN A 7 13.49 -13.65 -74.19
CA GLN A 7 13.35 -12.26 -74.64
C GLN A 7 12.78 -11.16 -73.71
N ASN A 8 13.64 -10.20 -73.36
CA ASN A 8 13.72 -8.84 -73.92
C ASN A 8 12.59 -7.91 -73.44
N ASP A 9 12.92 -6.89 -72.63
CA ASP A 9 13.09 -5.56 -73.24
C ASP A 9 13.91 -4.61 -72.37
N ARG A 10 14.68 -3.76 -73.05
CA ARG A 10 15.49 -2.69 -72.45
C ARG A 10 14.70 -1.39 -72.41
N SER A 11 15.09 -0.57 -71.44
CA SER A 11 14.93 0.89 -71.35
C SER A 11 13.62 1.42 -70.78
N LEU A 12 13.71 2.09 -69.63
CA LEU A 12 13.52 3.54 -69.55
C LEU A 12 13.99 4.06 -68.20
N SER A 13 14.86 5.07 -68.27
CA SER A 13 15.31 5.90 -67.17
C SER A 13 14.15 6.68 -66.58
N MET A 14 13.87 6.52 -65.29
CA MET A 14 13.36 7.60 -64.46
C MET A 14 13.99 7.55 -63.07
N LYS A 15 14.82 8.56 -62.81
CA LYS A 15 15.32 8.95 -61.50
C LYS A 15 14.13 9.27 -60.61
N SER A 16 13.84 8.44 -59.60
CA SER A 16 12.99 8.84 -58.47
C SER A 16 13.88 9.41 -57.37
N ASN A 17 13.99 10.74 -57.37
CA ASN A 17 14.44 11.50 -56.22
C ASN A 17 13.49 11.24 -55.05
N THR A 18 13.87 10.37 -54.12
CA THR A 18 13.30 10.34 -52.77
C THR A 18 14.37 10.85 -51.81
N PRO A 19 14.12 11.95 -51.07
CA PRO A 19 15.14 12.48 -50.18
C PRO A 19 15.33 11.53 -49.00
N THR A 20 16.55 11.03 -48.85
CA THR A 20 17.01 10.40 -47.63
C THR A 20 17.04 11.47 -46.53
N LEU A 21 16.05 11.44 -45.63
CA LEU A 21 16.08 12.24 -44.41
C LEU A 21 17.25 11.74 -43.54
N ARG A 22 18.40 12.41 -43.68
CA ARG A 22 19.45 12.38 -42.65
C ARG A 22 18.83 12.90 -41.36
N HIS A 23 18.75 12.05 -40.34
CA HIS A 23 18.57 12.50 -38.97
C HIS A 23 19.79 13.36 -38.59
N SER A 24 19.67 14.68 -38.74
CA SER A 24 20.58 15.61 -38.09
C SER A 24 20.27 15.60 -36.60
N SER A 25 21.16 15.05 -35.80
CA SER A 25 21.15 15.19 -34.34
C SER A 25 21.40 16.66 -33.99
N ILE A 26 20.32 17.43 -33.84
CA ILE A 26 20.37 18.72 -33.17
C ILE A 26 20.59 18.41 -31.68
N PRO A 27 21.65 18.94 -31.03
CA PRO A 27 21.78 18.81 -29.59
C PRO A 27 20.63 19.59 -28.95
N THR A 28 19.67 18.86 -28.36
CA THR A 28 18.65 19.45 -27.50
C THR A 28 19.38 20.22 -26.40
N PRO A 29 19.11 21.53 -26.21
CA PRO A 29 19.71 22.25 -25.09
C PRO A 29 19.26 21.53 -23.81
N MET A 30 20.22 21.06 -23.00
CA MET A 30 19.92 20.60 -21.66
C MET A 30 19.26 21.76 -20.92
N LEU A 31 17.93 21.70 -20.78
CA LEU A 31 17.24 22.55 -19.83
C LEU A 31 17.88 22.31 -18.46
N PRO A 32 18.26 23.37 -17.72
CA PRO A 32 18.85 23.20 -16.42
C PRO A 32 17.92 22.35 -15.57
N ARG A 33 18.47 21.30 -14.92
CA ARG A 33 17.75 20.51 -13.92
C ARG A 33 16.98 21.47 -13.02
N PRO A 34 15.66 21.29 -12.81
CA PRO A 34 14.97 22.09 -11.81
C PRO A 34 15.66 21.85 -10.48
N ALA A 35 16.21 22.92 -9.91
CA ALA A 35 16.82 22.85 -8.59
C ALA A 35 15.75 22.33 -7.63
N ILE A 36 16.04 21.22 -6.94
CA ILE A 36 15.41 20.95 -5.64
C ILE A 36 15.57 22.26 -4.87
N PRO A 37 14.51 22.92 -4.39
CA PRO A 37 14.62 24.24 -3.78
C PRO A 37 15.47 24.10 -2.50
N SER A 38 16.77 24.35 -2.65
CA SER A 38 17.76 24.40 -1.58
C SER A 38 17.78 25.78 -0.91
N ARG A 39 16.94 26.70 -1.39
CA ARG A 39 16.74 28.01 -0.77
C ARG A 39 15.68 27.88 0.31
N THR A 40 16.09 28.10 1.56
CA THR A 40 15.17 28.47 2.63
C THR A 40 14.18 29.50 2.08
N PRO A 41 12.86 29.24 2.13
CA PRO A 41 11.88 30.15 1.54
C PRO A 41 12.06 31.56 2.11
N SER A 42 11.88 32.58 1.26
CA SER A 42 11.96 33.99 1.70
C SER A 42 10.98 34.23 2.85
N LEU A 43 11.24 35.21 3.72
CA LEU A 43 10.39 35.49 4.88
C LEU A 43 8.90 35.68 4.47
N GLY A 44 8.65 36.32 3.31
CA GLY A 44 7.32 36.47 2.74
C GLY A 44 6.70 35.16 2.26
N ALA A 45 7.46 34.27 1.63
CA ALA A 45 6.99 32.93 1.25
C ALA A 45 6.74 32.03 2.47
N ARG A 46 7.55 32.16 3.52
CA ARG A 46 7.33 31.47 4.81
C ARG A 46 6.07 31.96 5.50
N LEU A 47 5.81 33.27 5.46
CA LEU A 47 4.61 33.86 6.03
C LEU A 47 3.37 33.46 5.22
N LEU A 48 3.42 33.49 3.88
CA LEU A 48 2.34 33.00 3.02
C LEU A 48 2.07 31.50 3.19
N LEU A 49 3.11 30.68 3.34
CA LEU A 49 2.97 29.24 3.60
C LEU A 49 2.48 28.96 5.03
N ALA A 50 2.85 29.80 6.00
CA ALA A 50 2.32 29.74 7.37
C ALA A 50 0.87 30.23 7.48
N LEU A 51 0.44 31.10 6.55
CA LEU A 51 -0.94 31.57 6.42
C LEU A 51 -1.80 30.65 5.54
N ALA A 52 -1.18 29.75 4.76
CA ALA A 52 -1.90 28.73 4.00
C ALA A 52 -2.56 27.76 4.99
N ALA A 53 -3.86 27.50 4.79
CA ALA A 53 -4.57 26.50 5.57
C ALA A 53 -3.80 25.16 5.50
N PRO A 54 -3.62 24.44 6.62
CA PRO A 54 -2.92 23.17 6.60
C PRO A 54 -3.59 22.25 5.58
N ALA A 55 -2.78 21.68 4.69
CA ALA A 55 -3.24 20.75 3.66
C ALA A 55 -4.19 19.73 4.28
N ALA A 56 -5.32 19.48 3.62
CA ALA A 56 -6.33 18.58 4.16
C ALA A 56 -5.68 17.20 4.39
N ARG A 57 -5.97 16.56 5.53
CA ARG A 57 -5.44 15.21 5.77
C ARG A 57 -6.07 14.24 4.77
N ILE A 58 -5.25 13.78 3.83
CA ILE A 58 -5.60 12.75 2.86
C ILE A 58 -4.74 11.52 3.15
N GLY A 59 -5.35 10.36 2.99
CA GLY A 59 -4.63 9.09 2.94
C GLY A 59 -5.08 8.31 1.72
N GLY A 60 -4.30 7.33 1.32
CA GLY A 60 -4.66 6.43 0.24
C GLY A 60 -4.38 4.97 0.55
N GLN A 61 -4.62 4.15 -0.46
CA GLN A 61 -4.26 2.75 -0.51
C GLN A 61 -4.05 2.37 -1.98
N ALA A 62 -2.92 1.72 -2.27
CA ALA A 62 -2.72 1.07 -3.57
C ALA A 62 -3.69 -0.10 -3.77
N VAL A 63 -4.22 -0.21 -4.99
CA VAL A 63 -5.10 -1.29 -5.43
C VAL A 63 -4.55 -1.90 -6.73
N ILE A 64 -5.24 -2.87 -7.31
CA ILE A 64 -4.78 -3.50 -8.56
C ILE A 64 -4.88 -2.46 -9.68
N GLU A 65 -3.75 -2.18 -10.33
CA GLU A 65 -3.66 -1.19 -11.41
C GLU A 65 -4.18 0.23 -11.05
N GLY A 66 -4.09 0.62 -9.78
CA GLY A 66 -4.63 1.92 -9.37
C GLY A 66 -4.38 2.34 -7.93
N VAL A 67 -5.01 3.45 -7.55
CA VAL A 67 -4.92 4.02 -6.21
C VAL A 67 -6.30 4.47 -5.74
N MET A 68 -6.63 4.15 -4.49
CA MET A 68 -7.75 4.74 -3.75
C MET A 68 -7.24 5.86 -2.85
N MET A 69 -7.94 6.99 -2.84
CA MET A 69 -7.69 8.15 -1.99
C MET A 69 -8.91 8.45 -1.13
N ARG A 70 -8.67 8.99 0.06
CA ARG A 70 -9.71 9.35 1.03
C ARG A 70 -9.41 10.70 1.66
N SER A 71 -10.33 11.64 1.47
CA SER A 71 -10.41 12.88 2.24
C SER A 71 -11.44 12.74 3.38
N LYS A 72 -11.70 13.83 4.11
CA LYS A 72 -12.63 13.84 5.26
C LYS A 72 -14.08 13.53 4.88
N HIS A 73 -14.45 13.76 3.63
CA HIS A 73 -15.83 13.71 3.13
C HIS A 73 -16.00 12.90 1.85
N THR A 74 -14.91 12.50 1.21
CA THR A 74 -14.94 11.84 -0.10
C THR A 74 -13.94 10.69 -0.12
N VAL A 75 -14.35 9.58 -0.74
CA VAL A 75 -13.45 8.51 -1.17
C VAL A 75 -13.52 8.45 -2.68
N GLY A 76 -12.38 8.27 -3.33
CA GLY A 76 -12.30 8.11 -4.77
C GLY A 76 -11.17 7.18 -5.14
N TRP A 77 -11.24 6.56 -6.30
CA TRP A 77 -10.15 5.75 -6.84
C TRP A 77 -10.00 5.99 -8.33
N ALA A 78 -8.78 5.83 -8.82
CA ALA A 78 -8.46 5.77 -10.23
C ALA A 78 -7.78 4.43 -10.52
N VAL A 79 -8.28 3.71 -11.52
CA VAL A 79 -7.81 2.37 -11.90
C VAL A 79 -7.64 2.31 -13.42
N ARG A 80 -6.50 1.78 -13.88
CA ARG A 80 -6.21 1.56 -15.29
C ARG A 80 -6.85 0.25 -15.76
N ARG A 81 -7.60 0.31 -16.85
CA ARG A 81 -8.14 -0.83 -17.57
C ARG A 81 -7.10 -1.49 -18.48
N PRO A 82 -7.32 -2.73 -18.95
CA PRO A 82 -6.45 -3.39 -19.91
C PRO A 82 -6.27 -2.64 -21.24
N ASP A 83 -7.27 -1.87 -21.67
CA ASP A 83 -7.23 -1.04 -22.88
C ASP A 83 -6.48 0.30 -22.70
N GLY A 84 -5.99 0.58 -21.48
CA GLY A 84 -5.29 1.82 -21.12
C GLY A 84 -6.20 2.96 -20.67
N GLU A 85 -7.52 2.79 -20.66
CA GLU A 85 -8.45 3.79 -20.12
C GLU A 85 -8.31 3.88 -18.58
N ILE A 86 -8.37 5.09 -18.03
CA ILE A 86 -8.37 5.31 -16.57
C ILE A 86 -9.82 5.51 -16.11
N VAL A 87 -10.32 4.56 -15.32
CA VAL A 87 -11.65 4.65 -14.69
C VAL A 87 -11.53 5.35 -13.35
N VAL A 88 -12.29 6.43 -13.18
CA VAL A 88 -12.33 7.21 -11.95
C VAL A 88 -13.72 7.18 -11.36
N GLU A 89 -13.85 6.72 -10.11
CA GLU A 89 -15.11 6.72 -9.38
C GLU A 89 -14.92 7.43 -8.04
N LYS A 90 -15.96 8.16 -7.59
CA LYS A 90 -15.94 8.85 -6.28
C LYS A 90 -17.29 8.78 -5.57
N TYR A 91 -17.24 8.73 -4.25
CA TYR A 91 -18.40 8.57 -3.39
C TYR A 91 -18.27 9.41 -2.11
N PRO A 92 -19.40 9.98 -1.61
CA PRO A 92 -19.40 10.65 -0.33
C PRO A 92 -19.11 9.66 0.81
N PHE A 93 -18.27 10.08 1.76
CA PHE A 93 -17.90 9.28 2.92
C PHE A 93 -18.21 10.02 4.22
N VAL A 94 -18.90 9.32 5.13
CA VAL A 94 -19.18 9.79 6.48
C VAL A 94 -18.78 8.71 7.46
N SER A 95 -17.79 9.00 8.30
CA SER A 95 -17.36 8.07 9.35
C SER A 95 -18.47 7.86 10.40
N ALA A 96 -18.66 6.61 10.81
CA ALA A 96 -19.54 6.17 11.89
C ALA A 96 -19.20 6.84 13.22
N SER A 97 -17.94 7.24 13.43
CA SER A 97 -17.51 8.01 14.61
C SER A 97 -18.20 9.39 14.72
N LYS A 98 -18.73 9.94 13.62
CA LYS A 98 -19.55 11.16 13.65
C LYS A 98 -20.99 10.89 14.11
N ARG A 99 -21.49 9.68 13.91
CA ARG A 99 -22.86 9.27 14.23
C ARG A 99 -23.05 8.93 15.72
N PHE A 100 -22.02 8.41 16.38
CA PHE A 100 -22.09 7.99 17.79
C PHE A 100 -20.97 8.62 18.64
N LYS A 101 -21.33 9.28 19.76
CA LYS A 101 -20.36 9.96 20.64
C LYS A 101 -19.35 9.00 21.31
N LEU A 102 -19.79 7.79 21.68
CA LEU A 102 -18.93 6.77 22.31
C LEU A 102 -17.81 6.29 21.38
N LEU A 103 -18.03 6.31 20.06
CA LEU A 103 -17.04 5.93 19.06
C LEU A 103 -15.97 7.01 18.83
N LYS A 104 -16.02 8.14 19.55
CA LYS A 104 -14.99 9.18 19.54
C LYS A 104 -13.96 9.00 20.65
N LEU A 105 -14.22 8.11 21.61
CA LEU A 105 -13.28 7.81 22.68
C LEU A 105 -11.97 7.25 22.12
N PRO A 106 -10.80 7.53 22.75
CA PRO A 106 -9.55 6.89 22.40
C PRO A 106 -9.69 5.36 22.36
N VAL A 107 -8.89 4.68 21.54
CA VAL A 107 -9.00 3.24 21.27
C VAL A 107 -10.26 2.86 20.46
N ALA A 108 -11.47 3.19 20.94
CA ALA A 108 -12.72 2.88 20.25
C ALA A 108 -12.78 3.51 18.85
N ARG A 109 -12.38 4.79 18.74
CA ARG A 109 -12.28 5.48 17.45
C ARG A 109 -11.25 4.85 16.51
N GLY A 110 -10.18 4.28 17.06
CA GLY A 110 -9.12 3.65 16.31
C GLY A 110 -9.58 2.33 15.70
N ALA A 111 -10.30 1.53 16.49
CA ALA A 111 -10.98 0.33 16.02
C ALA A 111 -11.98 0.64 14.89
N VAL A 112 -12.81 1.70 15.06
CA VAL A 112 -13.74 2.15 14.02
C VAL A 112 -13.01 2.62 12.77
N SER A 113 -11.99 3.45 12.92
CA SER A 113 -11.19 3.95 11.78
C SER A 113 -10.52 2.80 11.02
N LEU A 114 -10.01 1.79 11.74
CA LEU A 114 -9.43 0.61 11.10
C LEU A 114 -10.49 -0.18 10.33
N PHE A 115 -11.64 -0.46 10.96
CA PHE A 115 -12.72 -1.20 10.32
C PHE A 115 -13.24 -0.48 9.06
N GLU A 116 -13.42 0.83 9.13
CA GLU A 116 -13.81 1.66 7.98
C GLU A 116 -12.78 1.60 6.87
N SER A 117 -11.50 1.74 7.21
CA SER A 117 -10.40 1.72 6.23
C SER A 117 -10.25 0.34 5.59
N LEU A 118 -10.38 -0.74 6.38
CA LEU A 118 -10.37 -2.11 5.88
C LEU A 118 -11.58 -2.39 4.97
N SER A 119 -12.79 -1.99 5.37
CA SER A 119 -13.99 -2.18 4.55
C SER A 119 -13.91 -1.42 3.23
N LEU A 120 -13.44 -0.17 3.26
CA LEU A 120 -13.20 0.62 2.04
C LEU A 120 -12.09 0.01 1.19
N GLY A 121 -10.99 -0.42 1.80
CA GLY A 121 -9.87 -1.05 1.11
C GLY A 121 -10.29 -2.35 0.40
N LEU A 122 -11.10 -3.19 1.04
CA LEU A 122 -11.65 -4.41 0.43
C LEU A 122 -12.59 -4.09 -0.73
N LYS A 123 -13.45 -3.08 -0.60
CA LYS A 123 -14.33 -2.62 -1.69
C LYS A 123 -13.52 -2.10 -2.87
N ALA A 124 -12.52 -1.26 -2.61
CA ALA A 124 -11.66 -0.69 -3.65
C ALA A 124 -10.83 -1.78 -4.33
N LEU A 125 -10.29 -2.74 -3.57
CA LEU A 125 -9.54 -3.87 -4.14
C LEU A 125 -10.44 -4.75 -5.03
N SER A 126 -11.62 -5.11 -4.55
CA SER A 126 -12.61 -5.88 -5.34
C SER A 126 -12.97 -5.14 -6.63
N ARG A 127 -13.32 -3.85 -6.52
CA ARG A 127 -13.68 -3.05 -7.68
C ARG A 127 -12.53 -2.87 -8.66
N SER A 128 -11.30 -2.69 -8.17
CA SER A 128 -10.11 -2.61 -9.01
C SER A 128 -9.82 -3.91 -9.74
N ALA A 129 -10.06 -5.06 -9.09
CA ALA A 129 -9.91 -6.37 -9.73
C ALA A 129 -10.95 -6.55 -10.85
N ASP A 130 -12.19 -6.11 -10.61
CA ASP A 130 -13.24 -6.14 -11.64
C ASP A 130 -12.84 -5.28 -12.85
N ILE A 131 -12.44 -4.03 -12.63
CA ILE A 131 -12.04 -3.09 -13.70
C ILE A 131 -10.79 -3.58 -14.45
N ALA A 132 -9.78 -4.08 -13.73
CA ALA A 132 -8.54 -4.57 -14.33
C ALA A 132 -8.72 -5.93 -15.03
N GLY A 133 -9.76 -6.69 -14.67
CA GLY A 133 -10.11 -7.98 -15.26
C GLY A 133 -11.16 -7.90 -16.37
N GLU A 134 -11.77 -6.73 -16.60
CA GLU A 134 -12.67 -6.48 -17.74
C GLU A 134 -11.85 -6.52 -19.04
N GLU A 135 -11.69 -7.72 -19.62
CA GLU A 135 -11.40 -7.86 -21.05
C GLU A 135 -12.60 -7.31 -21.83
N THR A 136 -12.34 -6.54 -22.88
CA THR A 136 -13.34 -5.88 -23.72
C THR A 136 -14.48 -6.83 -24.11
N GLY A 137 -15.64 -6.73 -23.43
CA GLY A 137 -16.93 -7.11 -23.99
C GLY A 137 -17.71 -8.29 -23.41
N ASP A 138 -17.56 -8.72 -22.14
CA ASP A 138 -18.55 -9.62 -21.54
C ASP A 138 -18.86 -9.35 -20.06
N ALA A 139 -19.49 -8.20 -19.80
CA ALA A 139 -20.07 -7.87 -18.50
C ALA A 139 -21.39 -8.65 -18.30
N GLY A 140 -21.30 -9.95 -17.99
CA GLY A 140 -22.51 -10.73 -17.72
C GLY A 140 -22.38 -12.23 -17.44
N ALA A 141 -21.23 -12.85 -17.68
CA ALA A 141 -21.07 -14.28 -17.47
C ALA A 141 -21.09 -14.65 -15.98
N LYS A 142 -22.18 -15.29 -15.52
CA LYS A 142 -22.25 -15.90 -14.18
C LYS A 142 -21.11 -16.90 -14.05
N THR A 143 -20.23 -16.68 -13.06
CA THR A 143 -19.15 -17.63 -12.72
C THR A 143 -19.69 -19.05 -12.58
N PRO A 144 -19.18 -20.02 -13.37
CA PRO A 144 -19.57 -21.43 -13.28
C PRO A 144 -19.44 -21.97 -11.86
N VAL A 145 -20.32 -22.92 -11.48
CA VAL A 145 -20.30 -23.54 -10.14
C VAL A 145 -18.95 -24.21 -9.83
N LYS A 146 -18.30 -24.78 -10.84
CA LYS A 146 -16.97 -25.38 -10.74
C LYS A 146 -15.91 -24.35 -10.34
N ASP A 147 -15.97 -23.16 -10.90
CA ASP A 147 -15.03 -22.08 -10.60
C ASP A 147 -15.27 -21.49 -9.21
N ARG A 148 -16.54 -21.45 -8.76
CA ARG A 148 -16.87 -21.08 -7.37
C ARG A 148 -16.31 -22.07 -6.35
N ILE A 149 -16.38 -23.36 -6.64
CA ILE A 149 -15.77 -24.40 -5.78
C ILE A 149 -14.24 -24.25 -5.76
N ALA A 150 -13.62 -24.01 -6.93
CA ALA A 150 -12.18 -23.78 -7.01
C ALA A 150 -11.75 -22.54 -6.21
N ILE A 151 -12.49 -21.43 -6.33
CA ILE A 151 -12.26 -20.20 -5.56
C ILE A 151 -12.41 -20.50 -4.07
N ALA A 152 -13.51 -21.14 -3.64
CA ALA A 152 -13.73 -21.47 -2.23
C ALA A 152 -12.62 -22.37 -1.65
N PHE A 153 -12.17 -23.37 -2.41
CA PHE A 153 -11.04 -24.23 -2.01
C PHE A 153 -9.74 -23.43 -1.91
N SER A 154 -9.44 -22.57 -2.89
CA SER A 154 -8.24 -21.72 -2.86
C SER A 154 -8.23 -20.77 -1.67
N MET A 155 -9.40 -20.18 -1.33
CA MET A 155 -9.56 -19.35 -0.15
C MET A 155 -9.34 -20.16 1.14
N LEU A 156 -9.96 -21.35 1.24
CA LEU A 156 -9.76 -22.23 2.39
C LEU A 156 -8.28 -22.61 2.57
N LEU A 157 -7.60 -22.96 1.48
CA LEU A 157 -6.17 -23.28 1.51
C LEU A 157 -5.33 -22.06 1.91
N ALA A 158 -5.64 -20.87 1.37
CA ALA A 158 -4.94 -19.63 1.74
C ALA A 158 -5.12 -19.31 3.22
N PHE A 159 -6.33 -19.44 3.76
CA PHE A 159 -6.58 -19.31 5.19
C PHE A 159 -5.82 -20.37 5.99
N ALA A 160 -5.92 -21.65 5.64
CA ALA A 160 -5.21 -22.72 6.34
C ALA A 160 -3.69 -22.48 6.36
N LEU A 161 -3.11 -22.05 5.24
CA LEU A 161 -1.70 -21.68 5.14
C LEU A 161 -1.36 -20.47 6.01
N ALA A 162 -2.20 -19.42 5.99
CA ALA A 162 -1.99 -18.23 6.82
C ALA A 162 -2.01 -18.58 8.32
N PHE A 163 -2.99 -19.35 8.78
CA PHE A 163 -3.05 -19.85 10.16
C PHE A 163 -1.86 -20.75 10.48
N GLY A 164 -1.47 -21.63 9.56
CA GLY A 164 -0.33 -22.53 9.70
C GLY A 164 1.00 -21.77 9.88
N VAL A 165 1.28 -20.81 8.99
CA VAL A 165 2.56 -20.08 8.93
C VAL A 165 2.65 -19.00 10.01
N PHE A 166 1.57 -18.26 10.29
CA PHE A 166 1.64 -17.10 11.19
C PHE A 166 1.24 -17.39 12.63
N LEU A 167 0.44 -18.43 12.88
CA LEU A 167 0.01 -18.77 14.23
C LEU A 167 0.68 -20.05 14.72
N TYR A 168 0.52 -21.16 14.00
CA TYR A 168 0.99 -22.46 14.48
C TYR A 168 2.52 -22.60 14.44
N LEU A 169 3.15 -22.27 13.31
CA LEU A 169 4.57 -22.49 13.09
C LEU A 169 5.47 -21.71 14.08
N PRO A 170 5.24 -20.42 14.38
CA PRO A 170 6.05 -19.69 15.36
C PRO A 170 5.93 -20.29 16.77
N MET A 171 4.74 -20.76 17.15
CA MET A 171 4.54 -21.43 18.44
C MET A 171 5.29 -22.76 18.52
N LYS A 172 5.22 -23.57 17.47
CA LYS A 172 5.91 -24.86 17.42
C LYS A 172 7.44 -24.69 17.41
N MET A 173 7.96 -23.68 16.69
CA MET A 173 9.39 -23.39 16.71
C MET A 173 9.86 -23.01 18.11
N LEU A 174 9.12 -22.13 18.80
CA LEU A 174 9.49 -21.70 20.14
C LEU A 174 9.59 -22.85 21.14
N SER A 175 8.71 -23.85 21.06
CA SER A 175 8.76 -25.03 21.94
C SER A 175 9.99 -25.91 21.77
N PHE A 176 10.73 -25.80 20.65
CA PHE A 176 11.98 -26.55 20.46
C PHE A 176 13.21 -25.82 21.03
N PHE A 177 13.17 -24.50 21.17
CA PHE A 177 14.36 -23.69 21.43
C PHE A 177 14.39 -23.06 22.84
N VAL A 178 13.26 -22.92 23.53
CA VAL A 178 13.21 -22.19 24.81
C VAL A 178 12.60 -23.03 25.92
N PRO A 179 13.40 -23.51 26.88
CA PRO A 179 12.91 -24.07 28.14
C PRO A 179 12.08 -23.02 28.91
N GLU A 180 10.97 -23.44 29.52
CA GLU A 180 9.96 -22.56 30.14
C GLU A 180 10.46 -21.73 31.36
N GLU A 181 11.69 -21.93 31.82
CA GLU A 181 12.16 -21.44 33.11
C GLU A 181 12.42 -19.93 33.19
N SER A 182 12.37 -19.20 32.07
CA SER A 182 12.37 -17.73 32.08
C SER A 182 11.26 -17.14 31.20
N ALA A 183 10.13 -16.81 31.83
CA ALA A 183 8.96 -16.25 31.16
C ALA A 183 9.27 -14.99 30.33
N LEU A 184 10.22 -14.15 30.78
CA LEU A 184 10.63 -12.94 30.05
C LEU A 184 11.38 -13.29 28.76
N ALA A 185 12.35 -14.20 28.81
CA ALA A 185 13.11 -14.59 27.63
C ALA A 185 12.19 -15.30 26.63
N PHE A 186 11.32 -16.19 27.10
CA PHE A 186 10.33 -16.88 26.27
C PHE A 186 9.46 -15.89 25.49
N ASN A 187 8.89 -14.89 26.16
CA ASN A 187 8.04 -13.88 25.50
C ASN A 187 8.81 -12.99 24.53
N LEU A 188 10.05 -12.61 24.85
CA LEU A 188 10.89 -11.80 23.97
C LEU A 188 11.28 -12.56 22.69
N PHE A 189 11.72 -13.83 22.83
CA PHE A 189 12.04 -14.70 21.70
C PHE A 189 10.79 -15.00 20.85
N ALA A 190 9.65 -15.26 21.48
CA ALA A 190 8.37 -15.44 20.78
C ALA A 190 8.03 -14.23 19.91
N GLY A 191 8.18 -13.02 20.47
CA GLY A 191 7.96 -11.77 19.74
C GLY A 191 8.93 -11.60 18.58
N ALA A 192 10.22 -11.83 18.81
CA ALA A 192 11.26 -11.71 17.79
C ALA A 192 11.03 -12.68 16.62
N ILE A 193 10.68 -13.94 16.89
CA ILE A 193 10.35 -14.92 15.86
C ILE A 193 9.16 -14.44 15.03
N ARG A 194 8.07 -13.96 15.66
CA ARG A 194 6.88 -13.46 14.93
C ARG A 194 7.22 -12.28 14.02
N VAL A 195 8.01 -11.32 14.50
CA VAL A 195 8.45 -10.18 13.68
C VAL A 195 9.34 -10.66 12.52
N ALA A 196 10.26 -11.59 12.78
CA ALA A 196 11.11 -12.16 11.73
C ALA A 196 10.31 -12.87 10.64
N PHE A 197 9.34 -13.71 11.01
CA PHE A 197 8.42 -14.37 10.08
C PHE A 197 7.62 -13.35 9.25
N PHE A 198 7.12 -12.30 9.89
CA PHE A 198 6.38 -11.25 9.21
C PHE A 198 7.24 -10.51 8.17
N VAL A 199 8.47 -10.12 8.53
CA VAL A 199 9.40 -9.47 7.61
C VAL A 199 9.82 -10.41 6.48
N ALA A 200 10.14 -11.67 6.79
CA ALA A 200 10.50 -12.67 5.79
C ALA A 200 9.37 -12.89 4.77
N TYR A 201 8.12 -12.98 5.25
CA TYR A 201 6.95 -13.07 4.38
C TYR A 201 6.84 -11.87 3.44
N LEU A 202 6.96 -10.64 3.96
CA LEU A 202 6.89 -9.43 3.14
C LEU A 202 7.99 -9.41 2.07
N LEU A 203 9.21 -9.84 2.41
CA LEU A 203 10.30 -9.97 1.46
C LEU A 203 9.95 -10.97 0.35
N LEU A 204 9.44 -12.15 0.69
CA LEU A 204 9.08 -13.18 -0.28
C LEU A 204 7.97 -12.72 -1.24
N ILE A 205 6.87 -12.15 -0.72
CA ILE A 205 5.79 -11.68 -1.60
C ILE A 205 6.20 -10.47 -2.44
N SER A 206 7.12 -9.63 -1.95
CA SER A 206 7.68 -8.50 -2.72
C SER A 206 8.45 -8.95 -3.97
N MET A 207 8.71 -10.26 -4.11
CA MET A 207 9.34 -10.84 -5.29
C MET A 207 8.33 -11.19 -6.40
N LEU A 208 7.05 -11.28 -6.09
CA LEU A 208 5.98 -11.59 -7.04
C LEU A 208 5.65 -10.36 -7.91
N LYS A 209 5.54 -10.54 -9.23
CA LYS A 209 5.35 -9.43 -10.19
C LYS A 209 4.12 -8.59 -9.87
N ASP A 210 2.99 -9.21 -9.58
CA ASP A 210 1.73 -8.51 -9.31
C ASP A 210 1.82 -7.68 -8.02
N ILE A 211 2.47 -8.21 -6.98
CA ILE A 211 2.71 -7.50 -5.72
C ILE A 211 3.70 -6.35 -5.92
N ARG A 212 4.73 -6.53 -6.74
CA ARG A 212 5.66 -5.45 -7.10
C ARG A 212 4.94 -4.29 -7.76
N ARG A 213 4.01 -4.59 -8.70
CA ARG A 213 3.19 -3.60 -9.38
C ARG A 213 2.32 -2.82 -8.40
N VAL A 214 1.69 -3.50 -7.43
CA VAL A 214 0.94 -2.83 -6.35
C VAL A 214 1.85 -1.95 -5.48
N PHE A 215 3.08 -2.39 -5.18
CA PHE A 215 4.05 -1.58 -4.42
C PHE A 215 4.57 -0.36 -5.18
N GLU A 216 4.60 -0.39 -6.52
CA GLU A 216 4.86 0.79 -7.34
C GLU A 216 3.71 1.79 -7.24
N TYR A 217 2.45 1.36 -7.39
CA TYR A 217 1.28 2.22 -7.15
C TYR A 217 1.26 2.80 -5.72
N HIS A 218 1.72 2.05 -4.74
CA HIS A 218 1.88 2.55 -3.37
C HIS A 218 2.97 3.63 -3.27
N GLY A 219 4.07 3.48 -4.00
CA GLY A 219 5.06 4.54 -4.17
C GLY A 219 4.46 5.79 -4.84
N ALA A 220 3.63 5.60 -5.87
CA ALA A 220 2.92 6.69 -6.56
C ALA A 220 1.95 7.43 -5.63
N GLU A 221 1.19 6.71 -4.80
CA GLU A 221 0.31 7.28 -3.77
C GLU A 221 1.10 8.20 -2.82
N HIS A 222 2.23 7.71 -2.29
CA HIS A 222 3.06 8.49 -1.38
C HIS A 222 3.63 9.75 -2.03
N LYS A 223 4.08 9.65 -3.28
CA LYS A 223 4.59 10.82 -4.03
C LYS A 223 3.48 11.83 -4.30
N ALA A 224 2.26 11.38 -4.62
CA ALA A 224 1.13 12.25 -4.90
C ALA A 224 0.71 13.02 -3.63
N ILE A 225 0.60 12.32 -2.50
CA ILE A 225 0.28 12.92 -1.20
C ILE A 225 1.37 13.90 -0.78
N ALA A 226 2.65 13.53 -0.94
CA ALA A 226 3.77 14.41 -0.59
C ALA A 226 3.82 15.67 -1.47
N ALA A 227 3.53 15.55 -2.77
CA ALA A 227 3.42 16.67 -3.70
C ALA A 227 2.27 17.63 -3.30
N TYR A 228 1.10 17.08 -2.97
CA TYR A 228 -0.04 17.86 -2.47
C TYR A 228 0.30 18.60 -1.17
N GLU A 229 0.96 17.94 -0.23
CA GLU A 229 1.36 18.53 1.05
C GLU A 229 2.43 19.61 0.93
N ALA A 230 3.29 19.49 -0.09
CA ALA A 230 4.25 20.52 -0.46
C ALA A 230 3.62 21.69 -1.25
N GLY A 231 2.34 21.59 -1.62
CA GLY A 231 1.63 22.60 -2.40
C GLY A 231 2.14 22.74 -3.84
N VAL A 232 2.74 21.70 -4.40
CA VAL A 232 3.20 21.68 -5.80
C VAL A 232 2.13 21.08 -6.73
N LYS A 233 2.27 21.30 -8.03
CA LYS A 233 1.33 20.75 -9.03
C LYS A 233 1.38 19.22 -9.03
N LEU A 234 0.22 18.59 -9.23
CA LEU A 234 0.07 17.13 -9.31
C LEU A 234 0.38 16.62 -10.72
N THR A 235 1.64 16.76 -11.13
CA THR A 235 2.14 16.20 -12.39
C THR A 235 3.24 15.20 -12.10
N SER A 236 3.40 14.19 -12.97
CA SER A 236 4.43 13.15 -12.81
C SER A 236 5.83 13.74 -12.62
N ASP A 237 6.18 14.79 -13.36
CA ASP A 237 7.48 15.46 -13.22
C ASP A 237 7.68 16.18 -11.88
N ALA A 238 6.61 16.79 -11.34
CA ALA A 238 6.67 17.42 -10.02
C ALA A 238 6.69 16.39 -8.89
N MET A 239 6.11 15.21 -9.10
CA MET A 239 6.06 14.11 -8.14
C MET A 239 7.36 13.31 -8.07
N LYS A 240 8.10 13.16 -9.18
CA LYS A 240 9.37 12.39 -9.28
C LYS A 240 10.35 12.62 -8.12
N PRO A 241 10.66 13.88 -7.70
CA PRO A 241 11.67 14.13 -6.66
C PRO A 241 11.26 13.67 -5.26
N PHE A 242 9.97 13.43 -5.02
CA PHE A 242 9.48 12.98 -3.71
C PHE A 242 9.85 11.51 -3.48
N ARG A 243 10.04 11.16 -2.21
CA ARG A 243 10.37 9.80 -1.81
C ARG A 243 9.13 8.91 -1.87
N THR A 244 9.36 7.63 -2.12
CA THR A 244 8.32 6.59 -2.01
C THR A 244 7.99 6.22 -0.56
N HIS A 245 8.66 6.81 0.43
CA HIS A 245 8.38 6.56 1.85
C HIS A 245 7.71 7.76 2.49
N HIS A 246 6.66 7.51 3.27
CA HIS A 246 5.85 8.52 3.91
C HIS A 246 5.57 8.18 5.39
N PRO A 247 5.79 9.12 6.34
CA PRO A 247 5.64 8.85 7.77
C PRO A 247 4.19 8.56 8.21
N ARG A 248 3.20 8.87 7.37
CA ARG A 248 1.77 8.64 7.65
C ARG A 248 1.18 7.38 7.00
N CYS A 249 2.03 6.53 6.43
CA CYS A 249 1.59 5.34 5.70
C CYS A 249 1.01 4.24 6.63
N GLY A 250 -0.02 3.55 6.13
CA GLY A 250 -0.60 2.36 6.75
C GLY A 250 0.35 1.16 6.88
N THR A 251 1.45 1.09 6.14
CA THR A 251 2.44 0.00 6.31
C THR A 251 3.30 0.17 7.56
N SER A 252 3.60 1.42 7.95
CA SER A 252 4.13 1.69 9.30
C SER A 252 3.09 1.35 10.37
N PHE A 253 1.80 1.52 10.06
CA PHE A 253 0.73 1.04 10.93
C PHE A 253 0.70 -0.48 11.07
N ILE A 254 0.91 -1.27 10.00
CA ILE A 254 0.96 -2.74 10.14
C ILE A 254 2.09 -3.16 11.10
N LEU A 255 3.28 -2.55 11.02
CA LEU A 255 4.35 -2.86 11.98
C LEU A 255 3.96 -2.48 13.41
N VAL A 256 3.39 -1.28 13.61
CA VAL A 256 2.89 -0.86 14.93
C VAL A 256 1.85 -1.84 15.46
N VAL A 257 0.89 -2.27 14.62
CA VAL A 257 -0.10 -3.30 14.97
C VAL A 257 0.58 -4.61 15.35
N THR A 258 1.56 -5.09 14.58
CA THR A 258 2.30 -6.31 14.91
C THR A 258 3.01 -6.20 16.25
N LEU A 259 3.68 -5.09 16.54
CA LEU A 259 4.37 -4.88 17.82
C LEU A 259 3.38 -4.81 18.99
N ILE A 260 2.28 -4.08 18.82
CA ILE A 260 1.22 -3.98 19.83
C ILE A 260 0.52 -5.33 20.02
N CYS A 261 0.28 -6.11 18.95
CA CYS A 261 -0.23 -7.49 19.03
C CYS A 261 0.70 -8.35 19.89
N VAL A 262 2.00 -8.38 19.58
CA VAL A 262 2.99 -9.18 20.31
C VAL A 262 2.99 -8.82 21.79
N PHE A 263 3.03 -7.52 22.11
CA PHE A 263 3.02 -7.04 23.49
C PHE A 263 1.71 -7.35 24.23
N MET A 264 0.56 -7.00 23.64
CA MET A 264 -0.76 -7.19 24.25
C MET A 264 -1.09 -8.67 24.45
N PHE A 265 -0.81 -9.51 23.45
CA PHE A 265 -1.05 -10.95 23.56
C PHE A 265 -0.12 -11.59 24.58
N ALA A 266 1.16 -11.21 24.63
CA ALA A 266 2.08 -11.71 25.65
C ALA A 266 1.63 -11.30 27.07
N LEU A 267 1.21 -10.06 27.27
CA LEU A 267 0.70 -9.56 28.54
C LEU A 267 -0.58 -10.31 28.97
N VAL A 268 -1.56 -10.42 28.07
CA VAL A 268 -2.82 -11.11 28.41
C VAL A 268 -2.60 -12.61 28.62
N ASP A 269 -1.76 -13.26 27.82
CA ASP A 269 -1.39 -14.66 28.04
C ASP A 269 -0.73 -14.85 29.41
N ALA A 270 0.21 -13.97 29.79
CA ALA A 270 0.86 -14.03 31.10
C ALA A 270 -0.15 -13.85 32.26
N LEU A 271 -1.07 -12.90 32.14
CA LEU A 271 -2.11 -12.67 33.16
C LEU A 271 -3.07 -13.87 33.28
N ILE A 272 -3.55 -14.41 32.15
CA ILE A 272 -4.46 -15.57 32.17
C ILE A 272 -3.76 -16.79 32.75
N ILE A 273 -2.51 -17.05 32.35
CA ILE A 273 -1.72 -18.16 32.89
C ILE A 273 -1.51 -18.00 34.39
N HIS A 274 -1.25 -16.78 34.87
CA HIS A 274 -1.04 -16.49 36.28
C HIS A 274 -2.32 -16.67 37.13
N PHE A 275 -3.47 -16.21 36.67
CA PHE A 275 -4.73 -16.22 37.44
C PHE A 275 -5.62 -17.44 37.20
N SER A 276 -5.55 -18.07 36.02
CA SER A 276 -6.46 -19.14 35.59
C SER A 276 -5.74 -20.41 35.17
N GLY A 277 -4.40 -20.42 35.15
CA GLY A 277 -3.59 -21.54 34.67
C GLY A 277 -3.46 -21.58 33.14
N PRO A 278 -2.75 -22.59 32.61
CA PRO A 278 -2.52 -22.73 31.17
C PRO A 278 -3.82 -22.85 30.37
N TYR A 279 -3.80 -22.35 29.13
CA TYR A 279 -4.95 -22.48 28.23
C TYR A 279 -5.32 -23.96 27.99
N PRO A 280 -6.61 -24.32 28.05
CA PRO A 280 -7.03 -25.72 27.90
C PRO A 280 -6.83 -26.25 26.48
N THR A 281 -6.88 -25.37 25.47
CA THR A 281 -6.64 -25.72 24.06
C THR A 281 -5.99 -24.54 23.32
N VAL A 282 -5.33 -24.83 22.21
CA VAL A 282 -4.83 -23.79 21.28
C VAL A 282 -5.97 -22.91 20.77
N LEU A 283 -7.15 -23.50 20.53
CA LEU A 283 -8.33 -22.77 20.09
C LEU A 283 -8.78 -21.72 21.11
N ALA A 284 -8.78 -22.07 22.41
CA ALA A 284 -9.13 -21.11 23.46
C ALA A 284 -8.21 -19.89 23.44
N ARG A 285 -6.90 -20.10 23.32
CA ARG A 285 -5.91 -19.02 23.20
C ARG A 285 -6.14 -18.15 21.96
N VAL A 286 -6.41 -18.77 20.80
CA VAL A 286 -6.71 -18.05 19.55
C VAL A 286 -7.98 -17.20 19.69
N LEU A 287 -9.04 -17.73 20.31
CA LEU A 287 -10.28 -16.98 20.53
C LEU A 287 -10.06 -15.79 21.47
N THR A 288 -9.26 -15.94 22.52
CA THR A 288 -8.86 -14.84 23.39
C THR A 288 -8.15 -13.73 22.61
N HIS A 289 -7.20 -14.07 21.75
CA HIS A 289 -6.50 -13.09 20.91
C HIS A 289 -7.43 -12.41 19.91
N LEU A 290 -8.40 -13.15 19.35
CA LEU A 290 -9.39 -12.60 18.41
C LEU A 290 -10.27 -11.53 19.06
N VAL A 291 -10.71 -11.76 20.30
CA VAL A 291 -11.51 -10.79 21.09
C VAL A 291 -10.70 -9.53 21.40
N LEU A 292 -9.38 -9.61 21.48
CA LEU A 292 -8.49 -8.47 21.75
C LEU A 292 -8.20 -7.59 20.51
N LEU A 293 -8.56 -8.01 19.30
CA LEU A 293 -8.27 -7.24 18.08
C LEU A 293 -8.80 -5.79 18.10
N PRO A 294 -10.00 -5.47 18.62
CA PRO A 294 -10.44 -4.09 18.78
C PRO A 294 -9.54 -3.25 19.70
N ALA A 295 -9.04 -3.84 20.79
CA ALA A 295 -8.13 -3.16 21.71
C ALA A 295 -6.77 -2.91 21.06
N VAL A 296 -6.23 -3.92 20.37
CA VAL A 296 -4.98 -3.83 19.60
C VAL A 296 -5.08 -2.74 18.53
N SER A 297 -6.12 -2.78 17.70
CA SER A 297 -6.31 -1.81 16.61
C SER A 297 -6.48 -0.39 17.13
N GLY A 298 -7.24 -0.23 18.21
CA GLY A 298 -7.42 1.05 18.88
C GLY A 298 -6.12 1.60 19.44
N ALA A 299 -5.36 0.81 20.20
CA ALA A 299 -4.06 1.22 20.73
C ALA A 299 -3.07 1.56 19.62
N SER A 300 -3.01 0.75 18.56
CA SER A 300 -2.14 0.96 17.40
C SER A 300 -2.46 2.27 16.68
N TYR A 301 -3.75 2.61 16.55
CA TYR A 301 -4.18 3.87 15.96
C TYR A 301 -3.74 5.08 16.80
N GLU A 302 -3.87 5.00 18.12
CA GLU A 302 -3.42 6.08 19.01
C GLU A 302 -1.90 6.27 18.93
N VAL A 303 -1.14 5.17 18.94
CA VAL A 303 0.33 5.21 18.77
C VAL A 303 0.70 5.84 17.43
N LEU A 304 0.09 5.40 16.32
CA LEU A 304 0.36 5.96 15.01
C LEU A 304 0.00 7.45 14.94
N ARG A 305 -1.17 7.83 15.48
CA ARG A 305 -1.62 9.21 15.48
C ARG A 305 -0.65 10.09 16.27
N PHE A 306 -0.31 9.69 17.49
CA PHE A 306 0.65 10.39 18.33
C PHE A 306 1.99 10.55 17.60
N SER A 307 2.45 9.48 16.97
CA SER A 307 3.70 9.44 16.23
C SER A 307 3.72 10.37 15.02
N SER A 308 2.58 10.49 14.31
CA SER A 308 2.46 11.41 13.17
C SER A 308 2.46 12.88 13.59
N GLU A 309 1.89 13.20 14.76
CA GLU A 309 1.80 14.56 15.28
C GLU A 309 3.13 15.02 15.92
N HIS A 310 3.95 14.09 16.41
CA HIS A 310 5.20 14.37 17.13
C HIS A 310 6.47 13.85 16.43
N HIS A 311 6.41 13.64 15.11
CA HIS A 311 7.54 13.09 14.33
C HIS A 311 8.85 13.92 14.40
N HIS A 312 8.77 15.17 14.86
CA HIS A 312 9.92 16.06 15.07
C HIS A 312 10.68 15.76 16.38
N VAL A 313 10.12 14.96 17.29
CA VAL A 313 10.71 14.61 18.58
C VAL A 313 11.60 13.38 18.43
N PHE A 314 12.85 13.46 18.88
CA PHE A 314 13.87 12.40 18.67
C PHE A 314 13.41 10.99 19.09
N PRO A 315 12.89 10.79 20.33
CA PRO A 315 12.35 9.49 20.73
C PRO A 315 11.23 8.94 19.82
N VAL A 316 10.35 9.82 19.33
CA VAL A 316 9.24 9.44 18.44
C VAL A 316 9.77 9.04 17.07
N ASN A 317 10.73 9.79 16.53
CA ASN A 317 11.35 9.49 15.24
C ASN A 317 12.08 8.13 15.25
N LEU A 318 12.73 7.79 16.37
CA LEU A 318 13.35 6.46 16.53
C LEU A 318 12.31 5.33 16.49
N LEU A 319 11.12 5.57 17.06
CA LEU A 319 10.01 4.60 17.09
C LEU A 319 9.36 4.42 15.70
N VAL A 320 9.33 5.47 14.87
CA VAL A 320 8.85 5.42 13.48
C VAL A 320 9.83 4.75 12.52
N ALA A 321 11.13 4.84 12.80
CA ALA A 321 12.18 4.40 11.87
C ALA A 321 12.01 2.95 11.37
N PRO A 322 11.69 1.95 12.22
CA PRO A 322 11.39 0.59 11.76
C PRO A 322 10.23 0.52 10.75
N GLY A 323 9.21 1.36 10.92
CA GLY A 323 8.09 1.46 10.00
C GLY A 323 8.48 2.02 8.64
N LEU A 324 9.42 2.97 8.60
CA LEU A 324 9.99 3.49 7.35
C LEU A 324 10.92 2.48 6.66
N TRP A 325 11.63 1.66 7.42
CA TRP A 325 12.43 0.57 6.85
C TRP A 325 11.54 -0.48 6.18
N LEU A 326 10.38 -0.78 6.76
CA LEU A 326 9.42 -1.69 6.16
C LEU A 326 8.90 -1.17 4.82
N GLN A 327 8.73 0.15 4.70
CA GLN A 327 8.35 0.79 3.43
C GLN A 327 9.39 0.59 2.33
N ARG A 328 10.67 0.35 2.64
CA ARG A 328 11.68 -0.02 1.62
C ARG A 328 11.38 -1.37 0.95
N ILE A 329 10.58 -2.21 1.60
CA ILE A 329 10.12 -3.48 1.05
C ILE A 329 8.77 -3.31 0.35
N THR A 330 7.86 -2.52 0.95
CA THR A 330 6.45 -2.42 0.53
C THR A 330 6.13 -1.24 -0.38
N THR A 331 7.13 -0.48 -0.81
CA THR A 331 7.01 0.60 -1.80
C THR A 331 8.11 0.45 -2.85
N ARG A 332 7.82 0.86 -4.08
CA ARG A 332 8.76 0.86 -5.20
C ARG A 332 8.63 2.14 -6.00
N GLU A 333 9.64 2.42 -6.81
CA GLU A 333 9.63 3.59 -7.68
C GLU A 333 8.60 3.40 -8.80
N PRO A 334 7.59 4.27 -8.90
CA PRO A 334 6.57 4.17 -9.94
C PRO A 334 7.04 4.74 -11.27
N ASP A 335 6.38 4.31 -12.35
CA ASP A 335 6.48 4.95 -13.66
C ASP A 335 5.62 6.23 -13.74
N ASP A 336 5.76 6.97 -14.85
CA ASP A 336 5.08 8.25 -15.07
C ASP A 336 3.55 8.10 -15.19
N GLU A 337 3.09 6.96 -15.67
CA GLU A 337 1.67 6.63 -15.82
C GLU A 337 1.04 6.37 -14.45
N GLN A 338 1.68 5.56 -13.60
CA GLN A 338 1.26 5.29 -12.23
C GLN A 338 1.20 6.57 -11.40
N MET A 339 2.18 7.48 -11.57
CA MET A 339 2.14 8.79 -10.94
C MET A 339 0.96 9.64 -11.43
N GLY A 340 0.65 9.60 -12.73
CA GLY A 340 -0.53 10.26 -13.29
C GLY A 340 -1.84 9.72 -12.70
N ILE A 341 -1.98 8.39 -12.62
CA ILE A 341 -3.15 7.74 -12.02
C ILE A 341 -3.31 8.12 -10.55
N ALA A 342 -2.21 8.12 -9.78
CA ALA A 342 -2.24 8.54 -8.38
C ALA A 342 -2.62 10.02 -8.21
N ALA A 343 -2.16 10.90 -9.10
CA ALA A 343 -2.57 12.30 -9.15
C ALA A 343 -4.07 12.44 -9.45
N THR A 344 -4.58 11.73 -10.46
CA THR A 344 -6.02 11.73 -10.80
C THR A 344 -6.89 11.23 -9.65
N ALA A 345 -6.48 10.15 -8.96
CA ALA A 345 -7.18 9.66 -7.78
C ALA A 345 -7.21 10.70 -6.65
N LEU A 346 -6.12 11.45 -6.47
CA LEU A 346 -6.02 12.49 -5.45
C LEU A 346 -6.92 13.68 -5.78
N GLU A 347 -6.87 14.17 -7.02
CA GLU A 347 -7.73 15.26 -7.51
C GLU A 347 -9.22 14.94 -7.37
N ALA A 348 -9.62 13.67 -7.50
CA ALA A 348 -11.00 13.26 -7.35
C ALA A 348 -11.57 13.46 -5.93
N VAL A 349 -10.71 13.59 -4.91
CA VAL A 349 -11.11 13.71 -3.49
C VAL A 349 -10.75 15.05 -2.84
N LEU A 350 -10.02 15.91 -3.54
CA LEU A 350 -9.81 17.32 -3.20
C LEU A 350 -11.11 18.11 -3.38
#